data_AF-A0A809S636-F1
#
_entry.id   AF-A0A809S636-F1
#
_cell.length_a   1.000
_cell.length_b   1.000
_cell.length_c   1.000
_cell.angle_alpha   90.00
_cell.angle_beta   90.00
_cell.angle_gamma   90.00
#
_symmetry.space_group_name_H-M   'P 1'
#
loop_
_entity.id
_entity.type
_entity.pdbx_description
1 polymer ?
#
loop_
_entity_poly.entity_id
_entity_poly.type
_entity_poly.pdbx_seq_one_letter_code
_entity_poly.pdbx_strand_id
1 'polypeptide(L)'
;MPTPLLALGILGAFWAQEPTEWKDPGYAKLVWDQSPNFNRRPESALIDTVVLHHTAGPTLWGTVSWFRAERSQVSAHFTIGKDGSIVQHVSTFERAWHAGVSRDHLGRENLNNFSVGIEMVNVGDGNDPWTKEQVAVVGFLISHLKKRFPLKYITSHEFIAVPKGRKPDPKNFPWKDLDWLGLELVYDMSRRADPSTR
;
A
#
# COMPACT_ATOMS: atom_id res chain seq x y z
N MET A 1 59.23 16.93 -9.75
CA MET A 1 58.38 15.84 -10.32
C MET A 1 58.41 14.67 -9.34
N PRO A 2 57.32 13.94 -9.08
CA PRO A 2 56.02 14.39 -8.61
C PRO A 2 55.57 13.69 -7.30
N THR A 3 54.66 14.37 -6.58
CA THR A 3 53.53 13.89 -5.74
C THR A 3 53.68 12.90 -4.56
N PRO A 4 52.98 13.16 -3.42
CA PRO A 4 52.69 12.18 -2.38
C PRO A 4 51.47 11.32 -2.76
N LEU A 5 51.44 10.05 -2.33
CA LEU A 5 50.20 9.26 -2.37
C LEU A 5 49.50 9.33 -0.99
N LEU A 6 48.36 10.01 -0.96
CA LEU A 6 47.26 9.69 -0.06
C LEU A 6 46.74 8.28 -0.41
N ALA A 7 46.49 7.46 0.60
CA ALA A 7 45.45 6.45 0.54
C ALA A 7 44.45 6.76 1.65
N LEU A 8 43.34 7.39 1.23
CA LEU A 8 42.13 7.50 2.04
C LEU A 8 41.64 6.09 2.40
N GLY A 9 41.46 5.84 3.70
CA GLY A 9 40.61 4.75 4.17
C GLY A 9 39.18 5.02 3.76
N ILE A 10 38.69 4.27 2.77
CA ILE A 10 37.27 4.27 2.42
C ILE A 10 36.52 3.58 3.55
N LEU A 11 35.73 4.36 4.27
CA LEU A 11 34.65 3.90 5.14
C LEU A 11 33.80 2.88 4.39
N GLY A 12 33.83 1.63 4.85
CA GLY A 12 32.97 0.57 4.34
C GLY A 12 31.51 0.96 4.53
N ALA A 13 30.80 1.13 3.42
CA ALA A 13 29.35 1.19 3.41
C ALA A 13 28.82 -0.16 3.92
N PHE A 14 28.16 -0.14 5.09
CA PHE A 14 27.36 -1.26 5.56
C PHE A 14 26.15 -1.42 4.63
N TRP A 15 26.30 -2.22 3.59
CA TRP A 15 25.16 -2.82 2.92
C TRP A 15 24.60 -3.87 3.88
N ALA A 16 23.38 -3.67 4.38
CA ALA A 16 22.65 -4.73 5.05
C ALA A 16 22.58 -5.92 4.08
N GLN A 17 23.13 -7.06 4.48
CA GLN A 17 23.10 -8.27 3.67
C GLN A 17 21.65 -8.67 3.46
N GLU A 18 21.24 -8.80 2.20
CA GLU A 18 20.01 -9.49 1.80
C GLU A 18 19.99 -10.88 2.47
N PRO A 19 18.87 -11.32 3.08
CA PRO A 19 18.77 -12.71 3.51
C PRO A 19 18.98 -13.61 2.30
N THR A 20 19.76 -14.68 2.47
CA THR A 20 20.33 -15.49 1.39
C THR A 20 19.33 -16.25 0.50
N GLU A 21 18.02 -16.16 0.75
CA GLU A 21 16.98 -16.22 -0.29
C GLU A 21 15.63 -15.84 0.35
N TRP A 22 15.15 -14.62 0.13
CA TRP A 22 13.74 -14.35 0.38
C TRP A 22 12.90 -15.21 -0.57
N LYS A 23 11.93 -15.93 -0.02
CA LYS A 23 10.93 -16.65 -0.81
C LYS A 23 9.55 -16.08 -0.51
N ASP A 24 8.86 -15.65 -1.56
CA ASP A 24 7.47 -15.23 -1.48
C ASP A 24 6.65 -16.35 -0.78
N PRO A 25 5.81 -16.02 0.22
CA PRO A 25 5.04 -16.98 1.00
C PRO A 25 4.27 -18.03 0.19
N GLY A 26 3.80 -17.64 -0.99
CA GLY A 26 2.92 -18.38 -1.88
C GLY A 26 1.47 -17.87 -1.82
N TYR A 27 0.70 -18.25 -2.84
CA TYR A 27 -0.69 -17.80 -3.03
C TYR A 27 -1.55 -17.88 -1.75
N ALA A 28 -2.18 -16.75 -1.42
CA ALA A 28 -3.07 -16.56 -0.28
C ALA A 28 -2.46 -16.92 1.10
N LYS A 29 -1.14 -17.06 1.20
CA LYS A 29 -0.44 -17.23 2.47
C LYS A 29 -0.04 -15.87 3.02
N LEU A 30 -0.44 -15.64 4.27
CA LEU A 30 -0.13 -14.44 5.02
C LEU A 30 1.02 -14.71 5.98
N VAL A 31 2.04 -13.85 5.92
CA VAL A 31 3.10 -13.78 6.92
C VAL A 31 3.12 -12.41 7.59
N TRP A 32 3.52 -12.38 8.85
CA TRP A 32 3.68 -11.15 9.61
C TRP A 32 5.13 -10.69 9.55
N ASP A 33 5.36 -9.44 9.16
CA ASP A 33 6.68 -8.83 9.07
C ASP A 33 6.60 -7.34 9.43
N GLN A 34 6.75 -7.07 10.72
CA GLN A 34 6.39 -5.77 11.29
C GLN A 34 7.28 -4.63 10.78
N SER A 35 6.64 -3.60 10.23
CA SER A 35 7.30 -2.31 10.00
C SER A 35 7.42 -1.53 11.32
N PRO A 36 8.53 -0.81 11.59
CA PRO A 36 8.60 0.14 12.69
C PRO A 36 7.86 1.46 12.39
N ASN A 37 7.43 1.69 11.15
CA ASN A 37 6.88 2.95 10.68
C ASN A 37 5.36 3.02 10.88
N PHE A 38 4.92 3.02 12.14
CA PHE A 38 3.51 3.17 12.50
C PHE A 38 3.37 3.90 13.83
N ASN A 39 2.15 4.30 14.16
CA ASN A 39 1.80 4.80 15.48
C ASN A 39 0.32 4.63 15.76
N ARG A 40 -0.14 5.08 16.93
CA ARG A 40 -1.56 4.98 17.28
C ARG A 40 -2.44 5.80 16.35
N ARG A 41 -3.61 5.24 16.04
CA ARG A 41 -4.72 6.00 15.46
C ARG A 41 -5.26 7.00 16.49
N PRO A 42 -5.90 8.10 16.07
CA PRO A 42 -6.70 8.92 16.97
C PRO A 42 -7.76 8.07 17.70
N GLU A 43 -8.06 8.38 18.95
CA GLU A 43 -8.98 7.57 19.78
C GLU A 43 -10.39 7.43 19.18
N SER A 44 -10.87 8.46 18.48
CA SER A 44 -12.17 8.48 17.82
C SER A 44 -12.16 7.92 16.39
N ALA A 45 -11.02 7.41 15.91
CA ALA A 45 -10.90 6.96 14.53
C ALA A 45 -11.69 5.66 14.29
N LEU A 46 -12.73 5.77 13.46
CA LEU A 46 -13.44 4.62 12.92
C LEU A 46 -12.76 4.15 11.64
N ILE A 47 -12.23 2.93 11.62
CA ILE A 47 -11.66 2.35 10.41
C ILE A 47 -12.82 2.02 9.46
N ASP A 48 -12.99 2.81 8.41
CA ASP A 48 -14.12 2.68 7.48
C ASP A 48 -13.74 2.78 6.00
N THR A 49 -12.44 2.86 5.69
CA THR A 49 -11.93 3.03 4.34
C THR A 49 -10.81 2.03 4.04
N VAL A 50 -10.75 1.54 2.80
CA VAL A 50 -9.57 0.86 2.25
C VAL A 50 -8.96 1.75 1.17
N VAL A 51 -7.64 1.92 1.21
CA VAL A 51 -6.89 2.62 0.15
C VAL A 51 -6.00 1.61 -0.54
N LEU A 52 -6.19 1.46 -1.86
CA LEU A 52 -5.34 0.62 -2.70
C LEU A 52 -4.19 1.42 -3.29
N HIS A 53 -3.03 0.77 -3.40
CA HIS A 53 -1.77 1.34 -3.89
C HIS A 53 -1.09 0.35 -4.83
N HIS A 54 -0.12 0.86 -5.59
CA HIS A 54 0.95 0.01 -6.11
C HIS A 54 2.29 0.43 -5.55
N THR A 55 3.17 -0.55 -5.42
CA THR A 55 4.48 -0.36 -4.77
C THR A 55 5.48 0.50 -5.57
N ALA A 56 5.22 0.72 -6.88
CA ALA A 56 6.19 1.29 -7.83
C ALA A 56 7.52 0.52 -7.87
N GLY A 57 7.48 -0.77 -7.56
CA GLY A 57 8.63 -1.67 -7.48
C GLY A 57 8.28 -3.06 -8.00
N PRO A 58 9.28 -3.84 -8.43
CA PRO A 58 9.04 -5.10 -9.14
C PRO A 58 8.86 -6.31 -8.21
N THR A 59 9.23 -6.23 -6.93
CA THR A 59 9.28 -7.39 -6.03
C THR A 59 8.61 -7.14 -4.69
N LEU A 60 8.03 -8.20 -4.11
CA LEU A 60 7.46 -8.17 -2.76
C LEU A 60 8.54 -7.85 -1.72
N TRP A 61 9.68 -8.54 -1.82
CA TRP A 61 10.82 -8.30 -0.93
C TRP A 61 11.31 -6.85 -0.94
N GLY A 62 11.39 -6.20 -2.10
CA GLY A 62 11.81 -4.80 -2.18
C GLY A 62 10.94 -3.88 -1.33
N THR A 63 9.62 -4.10 -1.36
CA THR A 63 8.67 -3.38 -0.52
C THR A 63 8.81 -3.75 0.96
N VAL A 64 8.93 -5.04 1.29
CA VAL A 64 9.14 -5.49 2.68
C VAL A 64 10.40 -4.86 3.27
N SER A 65 11.52 -4.95 2.56
CA SER A 65 12.81 -4.37 2.96
C SER A 65 12.71 -2.87 3.15
N TRP A 66 12.01 -2.16 2.25
CA TRP A 66 11.78 -0.73 2.39
C TRP A 66 10.97 -0.38 3.64
N PHE A 67 9.87 -1.09 3.90
CA PHE A 67 9.03 -0.86 5.07
C PHE A 67 9.68 -1.25 6.40
N ARG A 68 10.64 -2.18 6.39
CA ARG A 68 11.47 -2.49 7.58
C ARG A 68 12.41 -1.36 7.97
N ALA A 69 12.81 -0.52 7.00
CA ALA A 69 13.76 0.55 7.26
C ALA A 69 13.05 1.73 7.95
N GLU A 70 13.47 2.10 9.17
CA GLU A 70 12.96 3.29 9.87
C GLU A 70 13.13 4.57 9.04
N ARG A 71 14.23 4.67 8.28
CA ARG A 71 14.48 5.82 7.40
C ARG A 71 13.44 5.99 6.28
N SER A 72 12.65 4.97 5.97
CA SER A 72 11.63 5.07 4.92
C SER A 72 10.49 6.00 5.33
N GLN A 73 10.17 6.06 6.63
CA GLN A 73 9.07 6.85 7.19
C GLN A 73 7.73 6.59 6.45
N VAL A 74 7.55 5.37 5.93
CA VAL A 74 6.32 4.91 5.26
C VAL A 74 6.05 3.44 5.57
N SER A 75 4.78 3.07 5.51
CA SER A 75 4.33 1.68 5.66
C SER A 75 2.92 1.52 5.11
N ALA A 76 2.52 0.28 4.85
CA ALA A 76 1.13 -0.10 4.64
C ALA A 76 0.71 -1.17 5.66
N HIS A 77 -0.56 -1.57 5.66
CA HIS A 77 -0.98 -2.69 6.50
C HIS A 77 -0.63 -4.01 5.84
N PHE A 78 -0.86 -4.10 4.53
CA PHE A 78 -0.61 -5.31 3.75
C PHE A 78 0.16 -4.99 2.47
N THR A 79 1.01 -5.90 2.03
CA THR A 79 1.60 -5.93 0.68
C THR A 79 1.32 -7.27 0.02
N ILE A 80 0.89 -7.26 -1.24
CA ILE A 80 0.51 -8.44 -2.01
C ILE A 80 1.48 -8.66 -3.17
N GLY A 81 2.15 -9.82 -3.19
CA GLY A 81 3.03 -10.26 -4.26
C GLY A 81 2.29 -10.59 -5.56
N LYS A 82 3.02 -10.71 -6.68
CA LYS A 82 2.43 -11.09 -7.99
C LYS A 82 1.77 -12.47 -7.97
N ASP A 83 2.26 -13.38 -7.12
CA ASP A 83 1.73 -14.73 -6.92
C ASP A 83 0.57 -14.79 -5.90
N GLY A 84 0.13 -13.64 -5.38
CA GLY A 84 -0.90 -13.55 -4.34
C GLY A 84 -0.39 -13.83 -2.92
N SER A 85 0.92 -13.88 -2.69
CA SER A 85 1.50 -13.83 -1.36
C SER A 85 1.07 -12.59 -0.59
N ILE A 86 0.88 -12.70 0.72
CA ILE A 86 0.49 -11.59 1.58
C ILE A 86 1.54 -11.39 2.67
N VAL A 87 2.01 -10.16 2.83
CA VAL A 87 2.79 -9.74 4.00
C VAL A 87 1.98 -8.70 4.75
N GLN A 88 1.77 -8.90 6.04
CA GLN A 88 1.18 -7.90 6.93
C GLN A 88 2.27 -7.20 7.73
N HIS A 89 2.30 -5.87 7.64
CA HIS A 89 3.35 -5.04 8.24
C HIS A 89 2.89 -4.27 9.47
N VAL A 90 1.62 -3.91 9.52
CA VAL A 90 1.04 -3.11 10.60
C VAL A 90 -0.32 -3.70 10.97
N SER A 91 -0.61 -3.73 12.26
CA SER A 91 -1.93 -4.13 12.76
C SER A 91 -2.97 -3.17 12.18
N THR A 92 -4.12 -3.66 11.75
CA THR A 92 -5.20 -2.81 11.24
C THR A 92 -5.72 -1.82 12.29
N PHE A 93 -5.51 -2.10 13.58
CA PHE A 93 -5.85 -1.19 14.69
C PHE A 93 -4.85 -0.05 14.87
N GLU A 94 -3.64 -0.19 14.33
CA GLU A 94 -2.60 0.84 14.35
C GLU A 94 -2.64 1.66 13.05
N ARG A 95 -2.00 2.83 13.07
CA ARG A 95 -1.92 3.77 11.95
C ARG A 95 -0.65 3.50 11.14
N ALA A 96 -0.79 2.78 10.03
CA ALA A 96 0.25 2.75 9.00
C ALA A 96 0.38 4.10 8.27
N TRP A 97 1.52 4.35 7.63
CA TRP A 97 1.85 5.62 6.99
C TRP A 97 1.88 5.49 5.46
N HIS A 98 0.72 5.28 4.84
CA HIS A 98 0.62 4.98 3.39
C HIS A 98 0.05 6.14 2.54
N ALA A 99 -0.89 6.92 3.08
CA ALA A 99 -1.65 7.90 2.29
C ALA A 99 -0.95 9.28 2.15
N GLY A 100 -0.03 9.60 3.06
CA GLY A 100 0.54 10.95 3.19
C GLY A 100 -0.52 12.05 3.30
N VAL A 101 -0.23 13.22 2.75
CA VAL A 101 -1.20 14.33 2.65
C VAL A 101 -2.33 13.92 1.71
N SER A 102 -3.53 13.77 2.27
CA SER A 102 -4.66 13.14 1.61
C SER A 102 -5.99 13.74 2.05
N ARG A 103 -6.97 13.76 1.15
CA ARG A 103 -8.36 14.17 1.41
C ARG A 103 -9.32 13.32 0.58
N ASP A 104 -10.36 12.77 1.21
CA ASP A 104 -11.37 11.95 0.54
C ASP A 104 -12.51 12.78 -0.08
N HIS A 105 -13.45 12.10 -0.74
CA HIS A 105 -14.63 12.71 -1.36
C HIS A 105 -15.64 13.27 -0.33
N LEU A 106 -15.52 12.89 0.94
CA LEU A 106 -16.31 13.42 2.06
C LEU A 106 -15.64 14.63 2.72
N GLY A 107 -14.46 15.04 2.24
CA GLY A 107 -13.68 16.14 2.79
C GLY A 107 -12.84 15.79 4.02
N ARG A 108 -12.79 14.51 4.43
CA ARG A 108 -11.94 14.07 5.55
C ARG A 108 -10.48 14.07 5.13
N GLU A 109 -9.61 14.58 5.99
CA GLU A 109 -8.18 14.67 5.75
C GLU A 109 -7.39 13.60 6.49
N ASN A 110 -6.16 13.36 6.04
CA ASN A 110 -5.21 12.45 6.67
C ASN A 110 -5.78 11.04 6.81
N LEU A 111 -5.99 10.40 5.66
CA LEU A 111 -6.67 9.10 5.57
C LEU A 111 -5.95 7.99 6.31
N ASN A 112 -4.66 8.13 6.64
CA ASN A 112 -3.95 7.19 7.51
C ASN A 112 -4.75 6.93 8.80
N ASN A 113 -5.41 7.95 9.36
CA ASN A 113 -6.15 7.85 10.62
C ASN A 113 -7.27 6.80 10.62
N PHE A 114 -7.98 6.62 9.50
CA PHE A 114 -9.22 5.83 9.43
C PHE A 114 -9.25 4.83 8.26
N SER A 115 -8.12 4.60 7.60
CA SER A 115 -8.03 3.65 6.50
C SER A 115 -7.03 2.52 6.71
N VAL A 116 -7.26 1.43 5.97
CA VAL A 116 -6.33 0.32 5.78
C VAL A 116 -5.71 0.45 4.39
N GLY A 117 -4.41 0.76 4.33
CA GLY A 117 -3.61 0.70 3.11
C GLY A 117 -3.23 -0.73 2.72
N ILE A 118 -3.52 -1.10 1.46
CA ILE A 118 -3.10 -2.35 0.81
C ILE A 118 -2.24 -1.99 -0.41
N GLU A 119 -1.00 -2.48 -0.40
CA GLU A 119 -0.03 -2.34 -1.48
C GLU A 119 -0.04 -3.60 -2.35
N MET A 120 0.07 -3.43 -3.66
CA MET A 120 0.26 -4.54 -4.59
C MET A 120 1.53 -4.35 -5.40
N VAL A 121 2.35 -5.41 -5.49
CA VAL A 121 3.60 -5.40 -6.26
C VAL A 121 3.28 -5.13 -7.72
N ASN A 122 3.66 -3.95 -8.18
CA ASN A 122 3.51 -3.48 -9.54
C ASN A 122 4.45 -2.27 -9.74
N VAL A 123 5.11 -2.21 -10.89
CA VAL A 123 6.07 -1.12 -11.19
C VAL A 123 5.38 0.23 -11.48
N GLY A 124 4.08 0.23 -11.78
CA GLY A 124 3.28 1.45 -11.92
C GLY A 124 3.45 2.20 -13.23
N ASP A 125 4.09 1.59 -14.23
CA ASP A 125 4.30 2.21 -15.55
C ASP A 125 3.01 2.20 -16.41
N GLY A 126 2.04 1.35 -16.06
CA GLY A 126 0.77 1.15 -16.76
C GLY A 126 0.77 0.01 -17.76
N ASN A 127 1.92 -0.65 -17.98
CA ASN A 127 2.09 -1.83 -18.81
C ASN A 127 2.25 -3.11 -17.98
N ASP A 128 2.73 -3.00 -16.75
CA ASP A 128 2.82 -4.13 -15.83
C ASP A 128 1.42 -4.62 -15.41
N PRO A 129 1.01 -5.84 -15.80
CA PRO A 129 -0.34 -6.31 -15.61
C PRO A 129 -0.63 -6.65 -14.14
N TRP A 130 -1.91 -6.49 -13.80
CA TRP A 130 -2.48 -7.03 -12.57
C TRP A 130 -2.73 -8.53 -12.73
N THR A 131 -2.17 -9.35 -11.84
CA THR A 131 -2.43 -10.80 -11.88
C THR A 131 -3.79 -11.12 -11.29
N LYS A 132 -4.37 -12.26 -11.69
CA LYS A 132 -5.66 -12.72 -11.13
C LYS A 132 -5.51 -13.00 -9.64
N GLU A 133 -4.34 -13.49 -9.24
CA GLU A 133 -3.96 -13.80 -7.88
C GLU A 133 -3.97 -12.56 -7.00
N GLN A 134 -3.38 -11.44 -7.47
CA GLN A 134 -3.40 -10.16 -6.75
C GLN A 134 -4.82 -9.66 -6.52
N VAL A 135 -5.64 -9.60 -7.58
CA VAL A 135 -7.00 -9.07 -7.50
C VAL A 135 -7.88 -9.96 -6.59
N ALA A 136 -7.74 -11.28 -6.70
CA ALA A 136 -8.45 -12.22 -5.83
C ALA A 136 -8.07 -12.03 -4.35
N VAL A 137 -6.78 -11.82 -4.07
CA VAL A 137 -6.29 -11.61 -2.70
C VAL A 137 -6.71 -10.26 -2.13
N VAL A 138 -6.75 -9.19 -2.95
CA VAL A 138 -7.34 -7.90 -2.55
C VAL A 138 -8.80 -8.11 -2.12
N GLY A 139 -9.60 -8.78 -2.96
CA GLY A 139 -10.99 -9.10 -2.64
C GLY A 139 -11.13 -9.95 -1.36
N PHE A 140 -10.28 -10.97 -1.20
CA PHE A 140 -10.21 -11.79 0.00
C PHE A 140 -9.93 -10.96 1.26
N LEU A 141 -8.89 -10.12 1.27
CA LEU A 141 -8.54 -9.29 2.42
C LEU A 141 -9.66 -8.33 2.78
N ILE A 142 -10.21 -7.62 1.78
CA ILE A 142 -11.28 -6.64 2.03
C ILE A 142 -12.53 -7.35 2.57
N SER A 143 -12.90 -8.53 2.05
CA SER A 143 -14.03 -9.29 2.58
C SER A 143 -13.87 -9.67 4.07
N HIS A 144 -12.64 -9.89 4.54
CA HIS A 144 -12.35 -10.14 5.94
C HIS A 144 -12.38 -8.85 6.76
N LEU A 145 -11.82 -7.76 6.24
CA LEU A 145 -11.88 -6.45 6.89
C LEU A 145 -13.33 -5.98 7.07
N LYS A 146 -14.20 -6.21 6.10
CA LYS A 146 -15.65 -5.92 6.19
C LYS A 146 -16.36 -6.62 7.35
N LYS A 147 -15.90 -7.81 7.73
CA LYS A 147 -16.47 -8.54 8.87
C LYS A 147 -16.05 -7.91 10.20
N ARG A 148 -14.93 -7.18 10.22
CA ARG A 148 -14.35 -6.61 11.45
C ARG A 148 -14.66 -5.13 11.63
N PHE A 149 -14.79 -4.41 10.54
CA PHE A 149 -14.90 -2.95 10.49
C PHE A 149 -16.10 -2.53 9.65
N PRO A 150 -16.76 -1.41 9.98
CA PRO A 150 -17.87 -0.86 9.19
C PRO A 150 -17.34 -0.15 7.93
N LEU A 151 -16.66 -0.89 7.05
CA LEU A 151 -16.12 -0.35 5.82
C LEU A 151 -17.23 0.23 4.95
N LYS A 152 -17.03 1.45 4.47
CA LYS A 152 -17.97 2.19 3.62
C LYS A 152 -17.57 2.15 2.17
N TYR A 153 -16.28 2.37 1.89
CA TYR A 153 -15.79 2.49 0.52
C TYR A 153 -14.32 2.07 0.37
N ILE A 154 -13.96 1.79 -0.89
CA ILE A 154 -12.60 1.49 -1.34
C ILE A 154 -12.18 2.62 -2.28
N THR A 155 -10.94 3.11 -2.16
CA THR A 155 -10.43 4.21 -2.98
C THR A 155 -8.99 3.96 -3.45
N SER A 156 -8.52 4.76 -4.41
CA SER A 156 -7.13 4.78 -4.86
C SER A 156 -6.32 5.85 -4.13
N HIS A 157 -5.01 5.65 -4.01
CA HIS A 157 -4.11 6.69 -3.53
C HIS A 157 -4.12 7.94 -4.43
N GLU A 158 -4.16 7.74 -5.75
CA GLU A 158 -4.31 8.79 -6.76
C GLU A 158 -5.50 9.69 -6.45
N PHE A 159 -6.66 9.08 -6.17
CA PHE A 159 -7.87 9.83 -5.93
C PHE A 159 -7.79 10.66 -4.66
N ILE A 160 -7.14 10.17 -3.61
CA ILE A 160 -7.10 10.87 -2.31
C ILE A 160 -5.91 11.81 -2.15
N ALA A 161 -4.86 11.66 -2.96
CA ALA A 161 -3.62 12.39 -2.77
C ALA A 161 -3.77 13.89 -3.02
N VAL A 162 -3.18 14.69 -2.12
CA VAL A 162 -3.14 16.16 -2.22
C VAL A 162 -1.69 16.62 -2.34
N PRO A 163 -1.36 17.55 -3.25
CA PRO A 163 -2.23 18.07 -4.31
C PRO A 163 -2.63 16.99 -5.32
N LYS A 164 -3.70 17.24 -6.08
CA LYS A 164 -4.14 16.33 -7.14
C LYS A 164 -3.01 16.12 -8.15
N GLY A 165 -2.83 14.88 -8.60
CA GLY A 165 -1.71 14.48 -9.46
C GLY A 165 -0.40 14.15 -8.72
N ARG A 166 -0.33 14.29 -7.39
CA ARG A 166 0.85 13.89 -6.59
C ARG A 166 1.18 12.39 -6.70
N LYS A 167 0.15 11.56 -6.85
CA LYS A 167 0.24 10.10 -6.87
C LYS A 167 -0.58 9.53 -8.04
N PRO A 168 -0.03 8.59 -8.82
CA PRO A 168 -0.74 7.96 -9.93
C PRO A 168 -1.30 6.57 -9.60
N ASP A 169 -1.20 6.12 -8.34
CA ASP A 169 -1.42 4.72 -7.98
C ASP A 169 -2.82 4.41 -7.39
N PRO A 170 -3.39 3.22 -7.66
CA PRO A 170 -2.88 2.18 -8.55
C PRO A 170 -3.36 2.41 -10.00
N LYS A 171 -2.41 2.50 -10.93
CA LYS A 171 -2.68 2.68 -12.36
C LYS A 171 -3.36 1.46 -12.98
N ASN A 172 -4.42 1.67 -13.76
CA ASN A 172 -5.15 0.63 -14.52
C ASN A 172 -5.67 -0.56 -13.69
N PHE A 173 -5.91 -0.39 -12.39
CA PHE A 173 -6.45 -1.47 -11.55
C PHE A 173 -7.86 -1.89 -12.01
N PRO A 174 -8.19 -3.19 -12.09
CA PRO A 174 -9.49 -3.67 -12.58
C PRO A 174 -10.57 -3.55 -11.49
N TRP A 175 -10.96 -2.32 -11.16
CA TRP A 175 -11.87 -2.00 -10.06
C TRP A 175 -13.19 -2.77 -10.07
N LYS A 176 -13.77 -3.02 -11.27
CA LYS A 176 -15.05 -3.75 -11.41
C LYS A 176 -14.98 -5.18 -10.87
N ASP A 177 -13.80 -5.77 -10.81
CA ASP A 177 -13.61 -7.12 -10.25
C ASP A 177 -13.84 -7.16 -8.73
N LEU A 178 -13.98 -5.98 -8.08
CA LEU A 178 -14.33 -5.83 -6.68
C LEU A 178 -15.83 -5.52 -6.45
N ASP A 179 -16.65 -5.37 -7.50
CA ASP A 179 -18.07 -4.96 -7.36
C ASP A 179 -18.87 -5.92 -6.46
N TRP A 180 -18.54 -7.22 -6.48
CA TRP A 180 -19.18 -8.25 -5.65
C TRP A 180 -19.02 -8.02 -4.14
N LEU A 181 -18.05 -7.19 -3.73
CA LEU A 181 -17.91 -6.79 -2.33
C LEU A 181 -19.07 -5.90 -1.87
N GLY A 182 -19.86 -5.30 -2.77
CA GLY A 182 -20.97 -4.41 -2.39
C GLY A 182 -20.53 -3.22 -1.55
N LEU A 183 -19.30 -2.73 -1.78
CA LEU A 183 -18.78 -1.49 -1.22
C LEU A 183 -18.75 -0.42 -2.32
N GLU A 184 -18.88 0.84 -1.93
CA GLU A 184 -18.67 1.94 -2.89
C GLU A 184 -17.21 1.95 -3.36
N LEU A 185 -17.01 2.06 -4.68
CA LEU A 185 -15.68 2.15 -5.29
C LEU A 185 -15.44 3.60 -5.77
N VAL A 186 -14.53 4.31 -5.10
CA VAL A 186 -14.26 5.73 -5.34
C VAL A 186 -12.84 5.92 -5.85
N TYR A 187 -12.64 5.86 -7.16
CA TYR A 187 -11.31 5.86 -7.78
C TYR A 187 -11.20 6.76 -9.02
N ASP A 188 -12.29 7.38 -9.45
CA ASP A 188 -12.33 8.26 -10.62
C ASP A 188 -13.21 9.48 -10.34
N MET A 189 -12.71 10.66 -10.69
CA MET A 189 -13.42 11.93 -10.60
C MET A 189 -14.63 12.01 -11.56
N SER A 190 -14.62 11.24 -12.65
CA SER A 190 -15.71 11.21 -13.63
C SER A 190 -16.93 10.42 -13.15
N ARG A 191 -16.77 9.57 -12.13
CA ARG A 191 -17.81 8.67 -11.62
C ARG A 191 -18.50 9.15 -10.35
N ARG A 192 -18.62 10.46 -10.13
CA ARG A 192 -19.64 10.93 -9.18
C ARG A 192 -20.97 10.35 -9.65
N ALA A 193 -21.54 9.43 -8.86
CA ALA A 193 -22.84 8.84 -9.15
C ALA A 193 -23.80 9.99 -9.45
N ASP A 194 -24.45 9.92 -10.61
CA ASP A 194 -25.60 10.75 -10.88
C ASP A 194 -26.62 10.50 -9.75
N PRO A 195 -27.00 11.53 -8.97
CA PRO A 195 -28.00 11.38 -7.91
C PRO A 195 -29.35 10.82 -8.37
N SER A 196 -29.58 10.69 -9.69
CA SER A 196 -30.82 10.21 -10.29
C SER A 196 -31.06 8.68 -10.23
N THR A 197 -30.15 7.87 -9.70
CA THR A 197 -30.24 6.38 -9.77
C THR A 197 -30.38 5.66 -8.42
N ARG A 198 -30.97 6.28 -7.40
CA ARG A 198 -31.43 5.59 -6.19
C ARG A 198 -32.91 5.80 -5.93
#